data_AF-A0A965NLI7-F1
#
_entry.id   AF-A0A965NLI7-F1
#
_cell.length_a   1.000
_cell.length_b   1.000
_cell.length_c   1.000
_cell.angle_alpha   90.00
_cell.angle_beta   90.00
_cell.angle_gamma   90.00
#
_symmetry.space_group_name_H-M   'P 1'
#
loop_
_entity.id
_entity.type
_entity.pdbx_description
1 polymer ?
#
loop_
_entity_poly.entity_id
_entity_poly.type
_entity_poly.pdbx_seq_one_letter_code
_entity_poly.pdbx_strand_id
1 'polypeptide(L)'
;MSAQQPNLTPILGFATSVWNPTAQTISNISQSNPCVITTTNNFNFEEGIYVRIFLPSPEFGMRELNGKIFPATILSPNTFSIPVDSRGFAPFASVIGQTAQVLPSGQGSLTLANTITNITTVPPNAPLG
;
A
#
# COMPACT_ATOMS: atom_id res chain seq x y z
N MET A 1 11.74 -43.43 25.48
CA MET A 1 11.02 -43.54 24.19
C MET A 1 10.44 -42.17 23.89
N SER A 2 11.22 -41.35 23.18
CA SER A 2 10.88 -39.98 22.82
C SER A 2 9.87 -39.98 21.67
N ALA A 3 8.66 -39.52 21.93
CA ALA A 3 7.67 -39.29 20.88
C ALA A 3 8.17 -38.16 19.98
N GLN A 4 8.48 -38.49 18.73
CA GLN A 4 8.83 -37.50 17.70
C GLN A 4 7.53 -36.80 17.28
N GLN A 5 7.44 -35.51 17.61
CA GLN A 5 6.34 -34.65 17.22
C GLN A 5 6.19 -34.67 15.69
N PRO A 6 4.99 -34.88 15.12
CA PRO A 6 4.82 -34.94 13.68
C PRO A 6 5.15 -33.59 13.05
N ASN A 7 5.98 -33.62 11.99
CA ASN A 7 6.29 -32.46 11.17
C ASN A 7 4.99 -31.94 10.52
N LEU A 8 4.49 -30.82 11.02
CA LEU A 8 3.43 -30.07 10.36
C LEU A 8 4.07 -29.33 9.19
N THR A 9 3.84 -29.79 7.97
CA THR A 9 4.03 -28.95 6.79
C THR A 9 3.14 -27.72 6.96
N PRO A 10 3.67 -26.49 6.80
CA PRO A 10 2.82 -25.30 6.86
C PRO A 10 1.79 -25.42 5.73
N ILE A 11 0.53 -25.66 6.10
CA ILE A 11 -0.61 -25.53 5.20
C ILE A 11 -0.61 -24.04 4.81
N LEU A 12 -0.40 -23.78 3.52
CA LEU A 12 -0.14 -22.46 2.92
C LEU A 12 -0.76 -21.31 3.72
N GLY A 13 0.10 -20.56 4.41
CA GLY A 13 -0.30 -19.47 5.28
C GLY A 13 -1.16 -18.48 4.52
N PHE A 14 -2.35 -18.20 5.02
CA PHE A 14 -3.06 -17.00 4.65
C PHE A 14 -2.19 -15.83 5.10
N ALA A 15 -1.58 -15.11 4.16
CA ALA A 15 -0.88 -13.89 4.50
C ALA A 15 -1.94 -12.91 5.01
N THR A 16 -2.02 -12.72 6.33
CA THR A 16 -2.66 -11.53 6.88
C THR A 16 -1.78 -10.37 6.43
N SER A 17 -2.13 -9.73 5.32
CA SER A 17 -1.56 -8.43 4.98
C SER A 17 -1.95 -7.48 6.12
N VAL A 18 -1.06 -7.39 7.12
CA VAL A 18 -1.15 -6.36 8.14
C VAL A 18 -0.81 -5.09 7.39
N TRP A 19 -1.83 -4.28 7.16
CA TRP A 19 -1.65 -2.97 6.54
C TRP A 19 -0.64 -2.19 7.39
N ASN A 20 0.56 -1.99 6.82
CA ASN A 20 1.60 -1.18 7.40
C ASN A 20 1.85 0.00 6.47
N PRO A 21 1.29 1.20 6.75
CA PRO A 21 1.47 2.38 5.91
C PRO A 21 2.92 2.84 6.00
N THR A 22 3.77 2.22 5.19
CA THR A 22 5.18 2.58 5.12
C THR A 22 5.29 3.80 4.23
N ALA A 23 5.65 4.94 4.83
CA ALA A 23 5.94 6.15 4.08
C ALA A 23 7.08 5.88 3.07
N GLN A 24 6.86 6.26 1.81
CA GLN A 24 7.85 6.11 0.76
C GLN A 24 8.48 7.46 0.43
N THR A 25 9.79 7.48 0.24
CA THR A 25 10.51 8.69 -0.16
C THR A 25 10.23 8.98 -1.64
N ILE A 26 9.87 10.22 -1.94
CA ILE A 26 9.66 10.72 -3.30
C ILE A 26 11.01 11.14 -3.88
N SER A 27 11.35 10.61 -5.05
CA SER A 27 12.55 10.99 -5.81
C SER A 27 12.27 12.01 -6.90
N ASN A 28 11.05 12.02 -7.46
CA ASN A 28 10.65 12.99 -8.49
C ASN A 28 9.12 13.20 -8.52
N ILE A 29 8.69 14.39 -8.94
CA ILE A 29 7.31 14.74 -9.27
C ILE A 29 7.33 15.47 -10.61
N SER A 30 6.65 14.93 -11.63
CA SER A 30 6.61 15.52 -12.96
C SER A 30 5.68 16.74 -13.02
N GLN A 31 6.02 17.69 -13.89
CA GLN A 31 5.16 18.81 -14.32
C GLN A 31 4.34 18.39 -15.55
N SER A 32 3.37 17.49 -15.36
CA SER A 32 2.55 16.91 -16.43
C SER A 32 1.09 16.80 -16.03
N ASN A 33 0.23 16.46 -17.00
CA ASN A 33 -1.17 16.15 -16.78
C ASN A 33 -1.50 14.80 -17.44
N PRO A 34 -1.72 13.72 -16.68
CA PRO A 34 -1.68 13.63 -15.21
C PRO A 34 -0.26 13.79 -14.64
N CYS A 35 -0.16 14.24 -13.39
CA CYS A 35 1.10 14.34 -12.65
C CYS A 35 1.58 12.95 -12.25
N VAL A 36 2.87 12.66 -12.47
CA VAL A 36 3.51 11.38 -12.19
C VAL A 36 4.50 11.57 -11.05
N ILE A 37 4.45 10.67 -10.09
CA ILE A 37 5.32 10.67 -8.90
C ILE A 37 6.16 9.39 -8.93
N THR A 38 7.46 9.58 -8.71
CA THR A 38 8.44 8.50 -8.62
C THR A 38 8.95 8.41 -7.19
N THR A 39 9.03 7.20 -6.64
CA THR A 39 9.62 6.93 -5.32
C THR A 39 11.03 6.37 -5.45
N THR A 40 11.82 6.48 -4.37
CA THR A 40 13.18 5.90 -4.32
C THR A 40 13.16 4.37 -4.24
N ASN A 41 12.19 3.83 -3.50
CA ASN A 41 12.03 2.40 -3.30
C ASN A 41 10.76 1.89 -3.98
N ASN A 42 10.73 0.59 -4.29
CA ASN A 42 9.53 -0.07 -4.75
C ASN A 42 8.46 -0.03 -3.64
N PHE A 43 7.26 0.37 -4.02
CA PHE A 43 6.09 0.29 -3.18
C PHE A 43 5.24 -0.92 -3.59
N ASN A 44 4.57 -1.53 -2.62
CA ASN A 44 3.60 -2.60 -2.85
C ASN A 44 2.17 -2.05 -2.75
N PHE A 45 1.94 -0.90 -3.39
CA PHE A 45 0.63 -0.28 -3.45
C PHE A 45 -0.25 -1.06 -4.42
N GLU A 46 -1.49 -1.30 -4.03
CA GLU A 46 -2.52 -1.83 -4.92
C GLU A 46 -3.11 -0.70 -5.78
N GLU A 47 -3.63 -1.05 -6.95
CA GLU A 47 -4.33 -0.11 -7.81
C GLU A 47 -5.55 0.51 -7.09
N GLY A 48 -5.77 1.80 -7.32
CA GLY A 48 -6.90 2.52 -6.72
C GLY A 48 -6.70 2.95 -5.26
N ILE A 49 -5.49 2.79 -4.72
CA ILE A 49 -5.15 3.30 -3.38
C ILE A 49 -5.18 4.84 -3.37
N TYR A 50 -5.52 5.42 -2.22
CA TYR A 50 -5.35 6.84 -2.00
C TYR A 50 -3.99 7.12 -1.38
N VAL A 51 -3.32 8.17 -1.82
CA VAL A 51 -2.01 8.56 -1.32
C VAL A 51 -2.02 9.99 -0.83
N ARG A 52 -1.38 10.23 0.31
CA ARG A 52 -1.14 11.55 0.86
C ARG A 52 0.29 11.98 0.57
N ILE A 53 0.45 13.16 0.00
CA ILE A 53 1.77 13.73 -0.30
C ILE A 53 2.19 14.64 0.85
N PHE A 54 3.43 14.51 1.31
CA PHE A 54 4.02 15.34 2.35
C PHE A 54 5.34 15.95 1.87
N LEU A 55 5.37 17.28 1.83
CA LEU A 55 6.51 18.11 1.45
C LEU A 55 6.87 19.01 2.63
N PRO A 56 7.92 18.71 3.41
CA PRO A 56 8.20 19.40 4.67
C PRO A 56 8.65 20.85 4.46
N SER A 57 9.45 21.15 3.43
CA SER A 57 9.95 22.50 3.12
C SER A 57 9.26 23.13 1.90
N PRO A 58 9.04 24.46 1.89
CA PRO A 58 8.62 25.18 0.69
C PRO A 58 9.58 25.03 -0.50
N GLU A 59 10.86 24.77 -0.23
CA GLU A 59 11.92 24.64 -1.23
C GLU A 59 11.75 23.42 -2.15
N PHE A 60 10.93 22.44 -1.77
CA PHE A 60 10.62 21.29 -2.61
C PHE A 60 9.78 21.64 -3.85
N GLY A 61 9.16 22.82 -3.92
CA GLY A 61 8.15 23.13 -4.93
C GLY A 61 6.85 22.32 -4.74
N MET A 62 6.01 22.26 -5.77
CA MET A 62 4.77 21.45 -5.79
C MET A 62 3.88 21.58 -4.54
N ARG A 63 3.86 22.77 -3.93
CA ARG A 63 3.26 23.02 -2.60
C ARG A 63 1.77 22.81 -2.57
N GLU A 64 1.13 22.95 -3.72
CA GLU A 64 -0.28 22.70 -3.96
C GLU A 64 -0.67 21.24 -3.68
N LEU A 65 0.29 20.31 -3.76
CA LEU A 65 0.10 18.89 -3.46
C LEU A 65 0.28 18.57 -1.96
N ASN A 66 0.98 19.43 -1.21
CA ASN A 66 1.37 19.13 0.16
C ASN A 66 0.14 18.95 1.08
N GLY A 67 0.09 17.83 1.79
CA GLY A 67 -0.96 17.47 2.72
C GLY A 67 -2.25 16.96 2.09
N LYS A 68 -2.38 17.01 0.76
CA LYS A 68 -3.56 16.55 0.03
C LYS A 68 -3.52 15.05 -0.24
N ILE A 69 -4.70 14.48 -0.43
CA ILE A 69 -4.92 13.06 -0.71
C ILE A 69 -5.45 12.94 -2.13
N PHE A 70 -4.86 12.06 -2.93
CA PHE A 70 -5.26 11.80 -4.31
C PHE A 70 -5.41 10.30 -4.55
N PRO A 71 -6.33 9.88 -5.44
CA PRO A 71 -6.32 8.51 -5.96
C PRO A 71 -5.05 8.32 -6.80
N ALA A 72 -4.34 7.22 -6.58
CA ALA A 72 -3.14 6.86 -7.33
C ALA A 72 -3.45 5.76 -8.36
N THR A 73 -3.01 5.99 -9.60
CA THR A 73 -2.97 4.96 -10.65
C THR A 73 -1.54 4.45 -10.76
N ILE A 74 -1.31 3.19 -10.41
CA ILE A 74 0.04 2.59 -10.42
C ILE A 74 0.47 2.37 -11.87
N LEU A 75 1.67 2.86 -12.22
CA LEU A 75 2.25 2.72 -13.56
C LEU A 75 3.40 1.70 -13.56
N SER A 76 4.15 1.65 -12.46
CA SER A 76 5.22 0.69 -12.21
C SER A 76 5.37 0.47 -10.69
N PRO A 77 6.20 -0.47 -10.23
CA PRO A 77 6.44 -0.69 -8.80
C PRO A 77 6.99 0.52 -8.03
N ASN A 78 7.50 1.54 -8.72
CA ASN A 78 8.07 2.75 -8.13
C ASN A 78 7.51 4.05 -8.75
N THR A 79 6.48 3.96 -9.59
CA THR A 79 5.84 5.14 -10.20
C THR A 79 4.33 5.02 -10.22
N PHE A 80 3.65 6.12 -9.93
CA PHE A 80 2.21 6.23 -10.01
C PHE A 80 1.82 7.61 -10.51
N SER A 81 0.61 7.73 -11.07
CA SER A 81 0.04 9.01 -11.47
C SER A 81 -1.11 9.44 -10.56
N ILE A 82 -1.29 10.75 -10.44
CA ILE A 82 -2.42 11.39 -9.77
C ILE A 82 -3.17 12.27 -10.79
N PRO A 83 -4.51 12.41 -10.68
CA PRO A 83 -5.32 13.17 -11.63
C PRO A 83 -5.23 14.69 -11.38
N VAL A 84 -4.01 15.22 -11.34
CA VAL A 84 -3.71 16.65 -11.15
C VAL A 84 -2.89 17.16 -12.32
N ASP A 85 -3.23 18.33 -12.82
CA ASP A 85 -2.40 19.07 -13.78
C ASP A 85 -1.34 19.88 -13.02
N SER A 86 -0.11 19.39 -13.00
CA SER A 86 1.01 20.04 -12.30
C SER A 86 1.87 20.93 -13.20
N ARG A 87 1.47 21.18 -14.46
CA ARG A 87 2.26 21.98 -15.42
C ARG A 87 2.48 23.43 -14.96
N GLY A 88 1.55 23.98 -14.18
CA GLY A 88 1.62 25.33 -13.64
C GLY A 88 2.27 25.42 -12.26
N PHE A 89 2.67 24.30 -11.66
CA PHE A 89 3.23 24.30 -10.30
C PHE A 89 4.73 24.59 -10.32
N ALA A 90 5.25 25.05 -9.19
CA ALA A 90 6.69 25.18 -9.00
C ALA A 90 7.37 23.81 -9.20
N PRO A 91 8.50 23.74 -9.91
CA PRO A 91 9.17 22.47 -10.21
C PRO A 91 9.60 21.78 -8.92
N PHE A 92 9.55 20.44 -8.93
CA PHE A 92 10.03 19.66 -7.80
C PHE A 92 11.55 19.73 -7.69
N ALA A 93 12.04 19.99 -6.47
CA ALA A 93 13.46 20.01 -6.16
C ALA A 93 13.75 19.20 -4.89
N SER A 94 14.85 18.45 -4.90
CA SER A 94 15.33 17.77 -3.70
C SER A 94 15.99 18.77 -2.75
N VAL A 95 15.62 18.72 -1.47
CA VAL A 95 16.17 19.59 -0.42
C VAL A 95 17.11 18.79 0.48
N ILE A 96 18.28 19.36 0.80
CA ILE A 96 19.25 18.71 1.68
C ILE A 96 18.71 18.67 3.12
N GLY A 97 18.81 17.52 3.77
CA GLY A 97 18.41 17.34 5.18
C GLY A 97 16.91 17.16 5.39
N GLN A 98 16.11 17.11 4.33
CA GLN A 98 14.67 16.81 4.39
C GLN A 98 14.30 15.83 3.28
N THR A 99 13.22 15.07 3.47
CA THR A 99 12.73 14.13 2.45
C THR A 99 11.26 14.36 2.17
N ALA A 100 10.92 14.45 0.89
CA ALA A 100 9.54 14.39 0.43
C ALA A 100 9.02 12.96 0.59
N GLN A 101 7.78 12.80 1.06
CA GLN A 101 7.21 11.50 1.40
C GLN A 101 5.82 11.35 0.83
N VAL A 102 5.47 10.09 0.51
CA VAL A 102 4.10 9.68 0.20
C VAL A 102 3.64 8.64 1.20
N LEU A 103 2.44 8.82 1.74
CA LEU A 103 1.83 7.91 2.69
C LEU A 103 0.58 7.29 2.06
N PRO A 104 0.47 5.95 1.98
CA PRO A 104 -0.76 5.31 1.55
C PRO A 104 -1.86 5.49 2.60
N SER A 105 -3.09 5.73 2.16
CA SER A 105 -4.30 5.83 2.98
C SER A 105 -5.38 4.96 2.36
N GLY A 106 -6.02 4.09 3.15
CA GLY A 106 -7.23 3.40 2.71
C GLY A 106 -7.08 2.00 2.11
N GLN A 107 -5.99 1.27 2.37
CA GLN A 107 -6.01 -0.17 2.10
C GLN A 107 -6.79 -0.89 3.21
N GLY A 108 -7.92 -1.49 2.85
CA GLY A 108 -8.70 -2.32 3.77
C GLY A 108 -7.92 -3.57 4.15
N SER A 109 -7.92 -3.94 5.43
CA SER A 109 -7.43 -5.25 5.83
C SER A 109 -8.36 -6.32 5.22
N LEU A 110 -7.81 -7.22 4.41
CA LEU A 110 -8.55 -8.32 3.79
C LEU A 110 -8.93 -9.45 4.78
N THR A 111 -9.03 -9.16 6.09
CA THR A 111 -9.27 -10.14 7.17
C THR A 111 -10.71 -10.70 7.22
N LEU A 112 -11.41 -10.78 6.08
CA LEU A 112 -12.70 -11.48 6.01
C LEU A 112 -12.89 -12.38 4.78
N ALA A 113 -11.96 -12.42 3.81
CA ALA A 113 -12.17 -13.17 2.57
C ALA A 113 -12.05 -14.70 2.71
N ASN A 114 -11.44 -15.21 3.79
CA ASN A 114 -11.22 -16.65 3.99
C ASN A 114 -11.96 -17.26 5.19
N THR A 115 -12.98 -16.59 5.76
CA THR A 115 -13.91 -17.30 6.67
C THR A 115 -14.93 -18.08 5.85
N ILE A 116 -14.45 -19.01 5.01
CA ILE A 116 -15.31 -20.04 4.43
C ILE A 116 -14.92 -21.36 5.08
N THR A 117 -15.90 -21.92 5.78
CA THR A 117 -16.03 -23.32 6.25
C THR A 117 -15.12 -23.80 7.38
N ASN A 118 -15.54 -23.56 8.62
CA ASN A 118 -15.45 -24.58 9.68
C ASN A 118 -16.67 -24.51 10.63
N ILE A 119 -17.86 -24.26 10.08
CA ILE A 119 -19.12 -24.63 10.75
C ILE A 119 -19.36 -26.10 10.40
N THR A 120 -18.76 -26.95 11.22
CA THR A 120 -19.17 -28.30 11.58
C THR A 120 -20.41 -28.82 10.83
N THR A 121 -20.22 -29.42 9.66
CA THR A 121 -21.11 -30.51 9.24
C THR A 121 -20.73 -31.73 10.07
N VAL A 122 -21.23 -31.79 11.31
CA VAL A 122 -21.38 -33.08 11.99
C VAL A 122 -22.32 -33.90 11.10
N PRO A 123 -21.89 -35.05 10.56
CA PRO A 123 -22.79 -35.87 9.76
C PRO A 123 -23.98 -36.30 10.63
N PRO A 124 -25.23 -36.18 10.15
CA PRO A 124 -26.34 -36.83 10.82
C PRO A 124 -26.23 -38.35 10.59
N ASN A 125 -26.47 -39.13 11.66
CA ASN A 125 -26.73 -40.58 11.73
C ASN A 125 -25.52 -41.44 12.15
N ALA A 126 -25.56 -42.44 13.04
CA ALA A 126 -26.43 -42.97 14.11
C ALA A 126 -25.65 -44.20 14.70
N PRO A 127 -25.95 -44.71 15.91
CA PRO A 127 -26.82 -45.90 15.98
C PRO A 127 -27.91 -45.79 17.05
N LEU A 128 -29.10 -46.31 16.73
CA LEU A 128 -30.16 -46.58 17.71
C LEU A 128 -29.81 -47.89 18.43
N GLY A 129 -29.62 -47.80 19.74
CA GLY A 129 -29.67 -48.96 20.64
C GLY A 129 -31.09 -49.25 21.08
#